data_AF-A0A378CJQ4-F1
#
_entry.id   AF-A0A378CJQ4-F1
#
_cell.length_a   1.000
_cell.length_b   1.000
_cell.length_c   1.000
_cell.angle_alpha   90.00
_cell.angle_beta   90.00
_cell.angle_gamma   90.00
#
_symmetry.space_group_name_H-M   'P 1'
#
loop_
_entity.id
_entity.type
_entity.pdbx_description
1 polymer ?
#
loop_
_entity_poly.entity_id
_entity_poly.type
_entity_poly.pdbx_seq_one_letter_code
_entity_poly.pdbx_strand_id
1 'polypeptide(L)'
;MPRCIWKCSRWATEEYAELKTLGLDGVMVYQETYHESMYAQHHLKGKKQDFFWRLDTPDRLGAAGIDKIGLGALIGLSDSWRVDCFIVAEHLLWLQQRYWRSRYSVSFPRLRPCAGGIEPASLMDERQLVQTICAFRLLAPEVELSLSTRESPWFRDRVIPLAINNVSAFSKTQPGGYADDHPELEQFAPHDDRRPEEVASALAARGLQPVWKDWDSWLGRASQTS
;
A
#
# COMPACT_ATOMS: atom_id res chain seq x y z
N MET A 1 -21.96 0.59 -5.87
CA MET A 1 -21.53 -0.61 -5.14
C MET A 1 -20.37 -0.25 -4.21
N PRO A 2 -20.19 -0.91 -3.05
CA PRO A 2 -18.97 -0.78 -2.28
C PRO A 2 -17.80 -1.20 -3.15
N ARG A 3 -16.82 -0.31 -3.31
CA ARG A 3 -15.63 -0.55 -4.15
C ARG A 3 -14.67 -1.47 -3.40
N CYS A 4 -14.28 -2.57 -4.02
CA CYS A 4 -13.40 -3.57 -3.40
C CYS A 4 -11.93 -3.24 -3.67
N ILE A 5 -11.13 -3.05 -2.61
CA ILE A 5 -9.67 -2.99 -2.71
C ILE A 5 -9.11 -4.36 -2.33
N TRP A 6 -8.37 -4.98 -3.23
CA TRP A 6 -7.81 -6.31 -3.01
C TRP A 6 -6.28 -6.29 -2.89
N LYS A 7 -5.75 -7.22 -2.08
CA LYS A 7 -4.32 -7.55 -2.01
C LYS A 7 -4.12 -8.96 -2.55
N CYS A 8 -4.18 -9.12 -3.88
CA CYS A 8 -3.91 -10.39 -4.55
C CYS A 8 -3.01 -10.13 -5.76
N SER A 9 -2.12 -11.09 -6.05
CA SER A 9 -1.12 -10.97 -7.12
C SER A 9 -0.99 -12.24 -7.98
N ARG A 10 -1.92 -13.17 -7.83
CA ARG A 10 -1.83 -14.51 -8.41
C ARG A 10 -2.49 -14.64 -9.78
N TRP A 11 -3.20 -13.61 -10.20
CA TRP A 11 -4.06 -13.62 -11.38
C TRP A 11 -3.36 -13.08 -12.63
N ALA A 12 -3.81 -13.58 -13.77
CA ALA A 12 -3.48 -13.10 -15.11
C ALA A 12 -4.29 -11.84 -15.46
N THR A 13 -3.94 -11.20 -16.57
CA THR A 13 -4.56 -9.95 -17.03
C THR A 13 -6.06 -10.12 -17.28
N GLU A 14 -6.47 -11.24 -17.88
CA GLU A 14 -7.87 -11.55 -18.22
C GLU A 14 -8.73 -11.70 -16.97
N GLU A 15 -8.19 -12.35 -15.94
CA GLU A 15 -8.85 -12.51 -14.64
C GLU A 15 -9.02 -11.15 -13.94
N TYR A 16 -8.05 -10.24 -14.01
CA TYR A 16 -8.22 -8.88 -13.49
C TYR A 16 -9.26 -8.09 -14.28
N ALA A 17 -9.33 -8.26 -15.60
CA ALA A 17 -10.34 -7.63 -16.43
C ALA A 17 -11.75 -8.12 -16.07
N GLU A 18 -11.92 -9.42 -15.82
CA GLU A 18 -13.17 -9.99 -15.31
C GLU A 18 -13.51 -9.42 -13.93
N LEU A 19 -12.56 -9.44 -12.99
CA LEU A 19 -12.79 -8.88 -11.65
C LEU A 19 -13.18 -7.40 -11.68
N LYS A 20 -12.65 -6.64 -12.64
CA LYS A 20 -13.06 -5.25 -12.85
C LYS A 20 -14.56 -5.15 -13.17
N THR A 21 -15.10 -6.02 -14.02
CA THR A 21 -16.55 -6.02 -14.33
C THR A 21 -17.40 -6.40 -13.11
N LEU A 22 -16.82 -7.14 -12.16
CA LEU A 22 -17.44 -7.50 -10.89
C LEU A 22 -17.31 -6.43 -9.79
N GLY A 23 -16.70 -5.28 -10.09
CA GLY A 23 -16.54 -4.15 -9.15
C GLY A 23 -15.22 -4.13 -8.39
N LEU A 24 -14.15 -4.72 -8.93
CA LEU A 24 -12.79 -4.51 -8.45
C LEU A 24 -12.28 -3.14 -8.90
N ASP A 25 -11.96 -2.29 -7.93
CA ASP A 25 -11.59 -0.89 -8.21
C ASP A 25 -10.12 -0.58 -8.00
N GLY A 26 -9.47 -1.31 -7.10
CA GLY A 26 -8.06 -1.10 -6.87
C GLY A 26 -7.38 -2.33 -6.33
N VAL A 27 -6.11 -2.48 -6.68
CA VAL A 27 -5.28 -3.57 -6.19
C VAL A 27 -4.00 -3.01 -5.61
N MET A 28 -3.73 -3.36 -4.36
CA MET A 28 -2.50 -2.96 -3.66
C MET A 28 -1.52 -4.13 -3.72
N VAL A 29 -0.40 -3.92 -4.42
CA VAL A 29 0.61 -4.91 -4.73
C VAL A 29 1.96 -4.37 -4.28
N TYR A 30 2.43 -4.85 -3.14
CA TYR A 30 3.79 -4.56 -2.68
C TYR A 30 4.74 -5.63 -3.18
N GLN A 31 5.82 -5.22 -3.84
CA GLN A 31 6.85 -6.13 -4.32
C GLN A 31 7.63 -6.76 -3.14
N GLU A 32 7.44 -6.25 -1.92
CA GLU A 32 8.16 -6.60 -0.70
C GLU A 32 9.62 -6.15 -0.76
N THR A 33 10.40 -6.63 -1.73
CA THR A 33 11.72 -6.06 -2.08
C THR A 33 11.99 -6.25 -3.57
N TYR A 34 12.63 -5.27 -4.19
CA TYR A 34 13.10 -5.32 -5.58
C TYR A 34 14.46 -6.02 -5.72
N HIS A 35 15.06 -6.45 -4.61
CA HIS A 35 16.27 -7.26 -4.63
C HIS A 35 15.91 -8.75 -4.79
N GLU A 36 16.14 -9.31 -5.99
CA GLU A 36 15.73 -10.68 -6.35
C GLU A 36 16.22 -11.75 -5.36
N SER A 37 17.52 -11.76 -5.04
CA SER A 37 18.06 -12.78 -4.12
C SER A 37 17.50 -12.69 -2.70
N MET A 38 17.21 -11.49 -2.19
CA MET A 38 16.59 -11.30 -0.88
C MET A 38 15.10 -11.65 -0.91
N TYR A 39 14.41 -11.33 -2.01
CA TYR A 39 13.04 -11.76 -2.22
C TYR A 39 12.90 -13.29 -2.14
N ALA A 40 13.83 -14.03 -2.78
CA ALA A 40 13.84 -15.49 -2.78
C ALA A 40 14.04 -16.09 -1.36
N GLN A 41 14.78 -15.42 -0.47
CA GLN A 41 15.00 -15.88 0.91
C GLN A 41 13.72 -15.82 1.76
N HIS A 42 12.83 -14.86 1.47
CA HIS A 42 11.59 -14.69 2.23
C HIS A 42 10.38 -15.38 1.58
N HIS A 43 10.46 -15.70 0.29
CA HIS A 43 9.40 -16.38 -0.46
C HIS A 43 9.82 -17.80 -0.84
N LEU A 44 9.68 -18.71 0.13
CA LEU A 44 10.19 -20.09 0.02
C LEU A 44 9.21 -21.09 -0.61
N LYS A 45 7.91 -20.76 -0.70
CA LYS A 45 6.87 -21.63 -1.25
C LYS A 45 5.72 -20.86 -1.91
N GLY A 46 5.09 -21.49 -2.89
CA GLY A 46 3.84 -21.04 -3.52
C GLY A 46 4.03 -20.01 -4.65
N LYS A 47 2.93 -19.47 -5.16
CA LYS A 47 2.96 -18.53 -6.31
C LYS A 47 3.71 -17.21 -6.04
N LYS A 48 4.04 -16.91 -4.79
CA LYS A 48 4.86 -15.73 -4.46
C LYS A 48 6.36 -15.94 -4.70
N GLN A 49 6.83 -17.16 -4.98
CA GLN A 49 8.27 -17.39 -5.24
C GLN A 49 8.74 -16.76 -6.55
N ASP A 50 7.84 -16.68 -7.54
CA ASP A 50 8.18 -16.12 -8.84
C ASP A 50 8.28 -14.59 -8.74
N PHE A 51 9.52 -14.12 -8.69
CA PHE A 51 9.87 -12.71 -8.52
C PHE A 51 9.37 -11.86 -9.69
N PHE A 52 9.62 -12.30 -10.93
CA PHE A 52 9.23 -11.54 -12.13
C PHE A 52 7.73 -11.55 -12.33
N TRP A 53 7.07 -12.69 -12.07
CA TRP A 53 5.61 -12.72 -12.08
C TRP A 53 5.00 -11.73 -11.06
N ARG A 54 5.58 -11.65 -9.86
CA ARG A 54 5.17 -10.68 -8.84
C ARG A 54 5.41 -9.24 -9.33
N LEU A 55 6.60 -8.98 -9.86
CA LEU A 55 7.05 -7.67 -10.34
C LEU A 55 6.16 -7.15 -11.46
N ASP A 56 5.74 -8.02 -12.38
CA ASP A 56 4.89 -7.69 -13.53
C ASP A 56 3.41 -7.51 -13.15
N THR A 57 3.01 -7.72 -11.89
CA THR A 57 1.61 -7.62 -11.49
C THR A 57 1.02 -6.22 -11.77
N PRO A 58 1.68 -5.10 -11.41
CA PRO A 58 1.20 -3.76 -11.74
C PRO A 58 1.03 -3.51 -13.24
N ASP A 59 1.89 -4.10 -14.09
CA ASP A 59 1.74 -4.03 -15.54
C ASP A 59 0.46 -4.75 -16.00
N ARG A 60 0.22 -5.98 -15.50
CA ARG A 60 -1.02 -6.72 -15.77
C ARG A 60 -2.27 -5.97 -15.30
N LEU A 61 -2.20 -5.31 -14.14
CA LEU A 61 -3.29 -4.48 -13.62
C LEU A 61 -3.57 -3.27 -14.53
N GLY A 62 -2.52 -2.61 -15.01
CA GLY A 62 -2.62 -1.50 -15.96
C GLY A 62 -3.22 -1.94 -17.29
N ALA A 63 -2.77 -3.09 -17.83
CA ALA A 63 -3.28 -3.68 -19.06
C ALA A 63 -4.76 -4.10 -18.95
N ALA A 64 -5.18 -4.63 -17.80
CA ALA A 64 -6.58 -4.93 -17.48
C ALA A 64 -7.42 -3.65 -17.23
N GLY A 65 -6.79 -2.49 -17.22
CA GLY A 65 -7.42 -1.19 -17.03
C GLY A 65 -7.90 -0.93 -15.61
N ILE A 66 -7.34 -1.57 -14.58
CA ILE A 66 -7.74 -1.36 -13.17
C ILE A 66 -7.63 0.12 -12.78
N ASP A 67 -8.66 0.65 -12.11
CA ASP A 67 -8.78 2.10 -11.84
C ASP A 67 -7.70 2.62 -10.88
N LYS A 68 -7.25 1.80 -9.91
CA LYS A 68 -6.22 2.17 -8.93
C LYS A 68 -5.20 1.05 -8.69
N ILE A 69 -3.91 1.40 -8.77
CA ILE A 69 -2.79 0.48 -8.56
C ILE A 69 -1.95 0.99 -7.39
N GLY A 70 -1.78 0.14 -6.38
CA GLY A 70 -0.96 0.43 -5.21
C GLY A 70 0.39 -0.23 -5.26
N LEU A 71 1.45 0.55 -5.06
CA LEU A 71 2.83 0.12 -5.04
C LEU A 71 3.44 0.27 -3.64
N GLY A 72 4.52 -0.46 -3.41
CA GLY A 72 5.30 -0.37 -2.19
C GLY A 72 6.36 -1.46 -2.09
N ALA A 73 7.30 -1.24 -1.19
CA ALA A 73 8.27 -2.23 -0.74
C ALA A 73 8.20 -2.32 0.79
N LEU A 74 8.43 -3.51 1.33
CA LEU A 74 8.51 -3.76 2.76
C LEU A 74 9.91 -3.37 3.24
N ILE A 75 10.00 -2.14 3.73
CA ILE A 75 11.26 -1.53 4.18
C ILE A 75 11.85 -2.35 5.31
N GLY A 76 13.08 -2.82 5.09
CA GLY A 76 13.82 -3.68 6.02
C GLY A 76 13.93 -5.14 5.60
N LEU A 77 13.29 -5.56 4.50
CA LEU A 77 13.58 -6.88 3.90
C LEU A 77 14.90 -6.91 3.15
N SER A 78 15.30 -5.80 2.52
CA SER A 78 16.61 -5.70 1.87
C SER A 78 17.64 -5.01 2.75
N ASP A 79 18.92 -5.20 2.40
CA ASP A 79 20.07 -4.52 3.01
C ASP A 79 20.08 -3.00 2.72
N SER A 80 19.34 -2.55 1.71
CA SER A 80 19.24 -1.15 1.32
C SER A 80 17.81 -0.72 1.03
N TRP A 81 17.15 -0.17 2.05
CA TRP A 81 15.85 0.49 1.88
C TRP A 81 15.88 1.60 0.82
N ARG A 82 17.03 2.25 0.61
CA ARG A 82 17.19 3.30 -0.40
C ARG A 82 17.03 2.76 -1.81
N VAL A 83 17.61 1.59 -2.08
CA VAL A 83 17.48 0.92 -3.38
C VAL A 83 16.03 0.51 -3.61
N ASP A 84 15.40 -0.13 -2.63
CA ASP A 84 13.98 -0.51 -2.76
C ASP A 84 13.08 0.70 -3.03
N CYS A 85 13.25 1.79 -2.28
CA CYS A 85 12.47 3.02 -2.49
C CYS A 85 12.75 3.67 -3.84
N PHE A 86 14.00 3.66 -4.31
CA PHE A 86 14.36 4.17 -5.63
C PHE A 86 13.70 3.35 -6.75
N ILE A 87 13.72 2.02 -6.67
CA ILE A 87 13.10 1.18 -7.70
C ILE A 87 11.56 1.29 -7.65
N VAL A 88 10.94 1.46 -6.48
CA VAL A 88 9.50 1.79 -6.39
C VAL A 88 9.19 3.08 -7.17
N ALA A 89 10.04 4.11 -7.04
CA ALA A 89 9.87 5.36 -7.77
C ALA A 89 9.98 5.16 -9.29
N GLU A 90 11.01 4.45 -9.78
CA GLU A 90 11.16 4.13 -11.21
C GLU A 90 9.97 3.31 -11.73
N HIS A 91 9.51 2.31 -10.96
CA HIS A 91 8.36 1.49 -11.33
C HIS A 91 7.08 2.33 -11.42
N LEU A 92 6.87 3.26 -10.48
CA LEU A 92 5.76 4.21 -10.53
C LEU A 92 5.81 5.06 -11.81
N LEU A 93 6.97 5.65 -12.12
CA LEU A 93 7.13 6.52 -13.29
C LEU A 93 6.88 5.75 -14.60
N TRP A 94 7.39 4.51 -14.70
CA TRP A 94 7.17 3.66 -15.85
C TRP A 94 5.68 3.34 -16.05
N LEU A 95 4.98 2.98 -14.97
CA LEU A 95 3.55 2.67 -15.02
C LEU A 95 2.73 3.91 -15.41
N GLN A 96 3.04 5.09 -14.85
CA GLN A 96 2.35 6.34 -15.17
C GLN A 96 2.48 6.74 -16.64
N GLN A 97 3.65 6.50 -17.25
CA GLN A 97 3.85 6.74 -18.68
C GLN A 97 3.02 5.80 -19.56
N ARG A 98 2.90 4.52 -19.15
CA ARG A 98 2.23 3.48 -19.93
C ARG A 98 0.71 3.45 -19.74
N TYR A 99 0.25 3.64 -18.51
CA TYR A 99 -1.15 3.48 -18.09
C TYR A 99 -1.70 4.74 -17.42
N TRP A 100 -1.60 5.87 -18.11
CA TRP A 100 -2.00 7.21 -17.63
C TRP A 100 -3.46 7.34 -17.16
N ARG A 101 -4.34 6.40 -17.50
CA ARG A 101 -5.75 6.38 -17.05
C ARG A 101 -5.93 5.75 -15.67
N SER A 102 -4.96 4.99 -15.20
CA SER A 102 -4.96 4.40 -13.87
C SER A 102 -4.44 5.40 -12.84
N ARG A 103 -4.97 5.33 -11.63
CA ARG A 103 -4.48 6.11 -10.49
C ARG A 103 -3.49 5.30 -9.69
N TYR A 104 -2.57 5.98 -9.03
CA TYR A 104 -1.50 5.31 -8.29
C TYR A 104 -1.50 5.69 -6.82
N SER A 105 -1.06 4.75 -6.01
CA SER A 105 -0.75 4.98 -4.60
C SER A 105 0.57 4.33 -4.23
N VAL A 106 1.33 4.96 -3.35
CA VAL A 106 2.56 4.42 -2.79
C VAL A 106 2.42 4.33 -1.27
N SER A 107 2.76 3.16 -0.73
CA SER A 107 2.81 2.93 0.72
C SER A 107 4.25 2.71 1.17
N PHE A 108 4.53 3.08 2.42
CA PHE A 108 5.85 2.94 3.06
C PHE A 108 5.82 1.98 4.26
N PRO A 109 5.46 0.70 4.07
CA PRO A 109 5.40 -0.25 5.18
C PRO A 109 6.81 -0.57 5.68
N ARG A 110 7.14 -0.17 6.92
CA ARG A 110 8.33 -0.69 7.62
C ARG A 110 8.06 -2.09 8.16
N LEU A 111 9.09 -2.94 8.18
CA LEU A 111 9.04 -4.23 8.85
C LEU A 111 8.76 -4.01 10.34
N ARG A 112 7.83 -4.78 10.88
CA ARG A 112 7.45 -4.76 12.29
C ARG A 112 7.67 -6.16 12.86
N PRO A 113 7.90 -6.29 14.17
CA PRO A 113 7.94 -7.59 14.82
C PRO A 113 6.68 -8.41 14.45
N CYS A 114 6.90 -9.63 13.95
CA CYS A 114 5.86 -10.59 13.60
C CYS A 114 6.20 -11.97 14.17
N ALA A 115 5.19 -12.83 14.29
CA ALA A 115 5.39 -14.21 14.67
C ALA A 115 6.24 -14.92 13.60
N GLY A 116 7.53 -15.11 13.89
CA GLY A 116 8.52 -15.62 12.92
C GLY A 116 9.91 -15.00 13.05
N GLY A 117 10.05 -13.85 13.75
CA GLY A 117 11.36 -13.33 14.16
C GLY A 117 12.28 -12.89 13.03
N ILE A 118 11.73 -12.32 11.94
CA ILE A 118 12.56 -11.76 10.87
C ILE A 118 13.21 -10.46 11.38
N GLU A 119 14.51 -10.51 11.59
CA GLU A 119 15.32 -9.31 11.87
C GLU A 119 15.43 -8.46 10.59
N PRO A 120 15.20 -7.13 10.68
CA PRO A 120 15.35 -6.27 9.51
C PRO A 120 16.79 -6.27 8.99
N ALA A 121 16.96 -6.55 7.69
CA ALA A 121 18.25 -6.42 7.01
C ALA A 121 18.72 -4.96 6.91
N SER A 122 17.77 -4.02 6.93
CA SER A 122 18.06 -2.59 7.09
C SER A 122 17.06 -1.92 8.01
N LEU A 123 17.56 -1.03 8.87
CA LEU A 123 16.74 -0.21 9.75
C LEU A 123 16.53 1.16 9.10
N MET A 124 15.27 1.57 9.00
CA MET A 124 14.90 2.92 8.62
C MET A 124 14.35 3.65 9.84
N ASP A 125 15.03 4.72 10.25
CA ASP A 125 14.54 5.58 11.33
C ASP A 125 13.41 6.53 10.86
N GLU A 126 12.78 7.23 11.81
CA GLU A 126 11.68 8.15 11.51
C GLU A 126 12.10 9.35 10.64
N ARG A 127 13.35 9.83 10.79
CA ARG A 127 13.86 10.95 9.98
C ARG A 127 14.01 10.52 8.53
N GLN A 128 14.52 9.33 8.30
CA GLN A 128 14.69 8.72 6.99
C GLN A 128 13.34 8.40 6.34
N LEU A 129 12.36 7.94 7.11
CA LEU A 129 11.01 7.74 6.61
C LEU A 129 10.36 9.07 6.18
N VAL A 130 10.47 10.12 6.99
CA VAL A 130 10.00 11.47 6.61
C VAL A 130 10.69 11.97 5.35
N GLN A 131 12.02 11.83 5.27
CA GLN A 131 12.78 12.21 4.07
C GLN A 131 12.27 11.48 2.82
N THR A 132 12.03 10.17 2.92
CA THR A 132 11.53 9.34 1.82
C THR A 132 10.14 9.78 1.39
N ILE A 133 9.22 9.98 2.34
CA ILE A 133 7.85 10.45 2.06
C ILE A 133 7.88 11.81 1.34
N CYS A 134 8.70 12.74 1.83
CA CYS A 134 8.86 14.06 1.19
C CYS A 134 9.45 13.94 -0.21
N ALA A 135 10.44 13.06 -0.43
CA ALA A 135 11.02 12.82 -1.75
C ALA A 135 9.95 12.33 -2.74
N PHE A 136 9.11 11.37 -2.33
CA PHE A 136 8.00 10.89 -3.17
C PHE A 136 6.95 11.97 -3.44
N ARG A 137 6.64 12.83 -2.45
CA ARG A 137 5.71 13.95 -2.64
C ARG A 137 6.25 14.99 -3.63
N LEU A 138 7.56 15.21 -3.66
CA LEU A 138 8.21 16.09 -4.65
C LEU A 138 8.29 15.43 -6.03
N LEU A 139 8.56 14.12 -6.09
CA LEU A 139 8.68 13.36 -7.33
C LEU A 139 7.35 13.24 -8.07
N ALA A 140 6.28 12.84 -7.36
CA ALA A 140 4.97 12.58 -7.92
C ALA A 140 3.88 13.29 -7.10
N PRO A 141 3.70 14.61 -7.25
CA PRO A 141 2.83 15.41 -6.36
C PRO A 141 1.37 14.96 -6.33
N GLU A 142 0.87 14.36 -7.40
CA GLU A 142 -0.51 13.89 -7.50
C GLU A 142 -0.73 12.48 -6.97
N VAL A 143 0.35 11.74 -6.68
CA VAL A 143 0.23 10.36 -6.21
C VAL A 143 -0.38 10.33 -4.82
N GLU A 144 -1.20 9.31 -4.56
CA GLU A 144 -1.65 9.04 -3.21
C GLU A 144 -0.49 8.44 -2.40
N LEU A 145 -0.15 9.04 -1.28
CA LEU A 145 0.82 8.51 -0.33
C LEU A 145 0.06 8.02 0.89
N SER A 146 0.25 6.75 1.20
CA SER A 146 -0.49 6.03 2.23
C SER A 146 0.39 5.69 3.44
N LEU A 147 -0.10 6.02 4.64
CA LEU A 147 0.56 5.68 5.90
C LEU A 147 -0.32 4.76 6.75
N SER A 148 0.22 3.58 7.05
CA SER A 148 -0.52 2.51 7.77
C SER A 148 -0.42 2.62 9.30
N THR A 149 -1.23 1.83 10.01
CA THR A 149 -1.16 1.64 11.47
C THR A 149 0.12 0.97 11.97
N ARG A 150 1.11 0.67 11.11
CA ARG A 150 2.45 0.22 11.52
C ARG A 150 3.27 1.31 12.22
N GLU A 151 2.87 2.56 12.00
CA GLU A 151 3.54 3.75 12.51
C GLU A 151 2.89 4.27 13.79
N SER A 152 3.67 4.91 14.67
CA SER A 152 3.16 5.37 15.98
C SER A 152 2.14 6.50 15.82
N PRO A 153 1.17 6.66 16.75
CA PRO A 153 0.31 7.83 16.80
C PRO A 153 1.11 9.14 16.75
N TRP A 154 2.20 9.21 17.52
CA TRP A 154 3.08 10.37 17.62
C TRP A 154 3.69 10.77 16.27
N PHE A 155 4.15 9.79 15.50
CA PHE A 155 4.76 9.99 14.19
C PHE A 155 3.70 10.35 13.15
N ARG A 156 2.61 9.57 13.11
CA ARG A 156 1.50 9.75 12.17
C ARG A 156 0.92 11.16 12.27
N ASP A 157 0.63 11.63 13.49
CA ASP A 157 0.03 12.96 13.72
C ASP A 157 0.93 14.13 13.25
N ARG A 158 2.23 13.89 13.06
CA ARG A 158 3.21 14.89 12.57
C ARG A 158 3.46 14.80 11.08
N VAL A 159 3.45 13.60 10.52
CA VAL A 159 3.78 13.37 9.11
C VAL A 159 2.56 13.52 8.21
N ILE A 160 1.36 13.24 8.72
CA ILE A 160 0.15 13.35 7.92
C ILE A 160 -0.04 14.74 7.32
N PRO A 161 0.04 15.84 8.10
CA PRO A 161 -0.12 17.19 7.55
C PRO A 161 0.96 17.61 6.54
N LEU A 162 2.09 16.90 6.47
CA LEU A 162 3.20 17.27 5.60
C LEU A 162 3.03 16.75 4.17
N ALA A 163 2.67 15.46 4.02
CA ALA A 163 2.77 14.80 2.73
C ALA A 163 1.87 13.57 2.53
N ILE A 164 1.13 13.11 3.54
CA ILE A 164 0.27 11.92 3.42
C ILE A 164 -1.17 12.37 3.15
N ASN A 165 -1.85 11.66 2.25
CA ASN A 165 -3.25 11.94 1.89
C ASN A 165 -4.15 10.69 1.97
N ASN A 166 -3.62 9.53 2.36
CA ASN A 166 -4.40 8.37 2.75
C ASN A 166 -3.82 7.71 4.00
N VAL A 167 -4.68 7.26 4.91
CA VAL A 167 -4.28 6.57 6.13
C VAL A 167 -5.22 5.42 6.46
N SER A 168 -4.67 4.31 6.93
CA SER A 168 -5.50 3.25 7.52
C SER A 168 -5.76 3.51 9.00
N ALA A 169 -6.91 3.12 9.53
CA ALA A 169 -7.21 3.22 10.96
C ALA A 169 -7.83 1.91 11.44
N PHE A 170 -7.52 1.52 12.68
CA PHE A 170 -8.06 0.31 13.31
C PHE A 170 -7.95 -0.95 12.44
N SER A 171 -6.74 -1.17 11.90
CA SER A 171 -6.48 -2.29 10.97
C SER A 171 -6.48 -3.61 11.74
N LYS A 172 -7.37 -4.54 11.40
CA LYS A 172 -7.23 -5.93 11.83
C LYS A 172 -6.25 -6.66 10.89
N THR A 173 -5.15 -7.17 11.46
CA THR A 173 -4.03 -7.77 10.71
C THR A 173 -4.10 -9.29 10.66
N GLN A 174 -5.16 -9.88 11.20
CA GLN A 174 -5.49 -11.29 11.11
C GLN A 174 -6.24 -11.55 9.78
N PRO A 175 -5.87 -12.59 9.00
CA PRO A 175 -6.69 -13.00 7.88
C PRO A 175 -8.11 -13.34 8.37
N GLY A 176 -9.15 -12.77 7.74
CA GLY A 176 -10.53 -12.98 8.18
C GLY A 176 -10.95 -12.26 9.48
N GLY A 177 -10.10 -11.46 10.11
CA GLY A 177 -10.34 -10.94 11.47
C GLY A 177 -11.57 -10.03 11.67
N TYR A 178 -12.27 -9.62 10.61
CA TYR A 178 -13.56 -8.92 10.73
C TYR A 178 -14.77 -9.86 10.76
N ALA A 179 -14.60 -11.14 10.41
CA ALA A 179 -15.68 -12.12 10.25
C ALA A 179 -15.62 -13.28 11.26
N ASP A 180 -14.44 -13.62 11.79
CA ASP A 180 -14.25 -14.71 12.76
C ASP A 180 -13.31 -14.29 13.90
N ASP A 181 -13.64 -14.71 15.13
CA ASP A 181 -12.85 -14.50 16.37
C ASP A 181 -11.81 -15.62 16.60
N HIS A 182 -11.51 -16.43 15.57
CA HIS A 182 -10.45 -17.43 15.66
C HIS A 182 -9.07 -16.75 15.62
N PRO A 183 -8.19 -16.97 16.62
CA PRO A 183 -6.87 -16.36 16.65
C PRO A 183 -5.97 -16.99 15.58
N GLU A 184 -5.97 -16.41 14.37
CA GLU A 184 -4.91 -16.61 13.40
C GLU A 184 -3.70 -15.72 13.71
N LEU A 185 -2.50 -16.15 13.30
CA LEU A 185 -1.27 -15.39 13.52
C LEU A 185 -1.37 -14.03 12.83
N GLU A 186 -1.21 -12.95 13.60
CA GLU A 186 -1.19 -11.58 13.08
C GLU A 186 -0.07 -11.41 12.05
N GLN A 187 -0.41 -10.82 10.89
CA GLN A 187 0.58 -10.53 9.86
C GLN A 187 1.65 -9.52 10.36
N PHE A 188 1.26 -8.64 11.26
CA PHE A 188 2.12 -7.72 12.01
C PHE A 188 1.34 -7.11 13.18
N ALA A 189 2.04 -6.73 14.25
CA ALA A 189 1.46 -5.94 15.33
C ALA A 189 1.30 -4.47 14.89
N PRO A 190 0.08 -3.91 14.91
CA PRO A 190 -0.11 -2.47 14.77
C PRO A 190 0.66 -1.70 15.86
N HIS A 191 1.00 -0.45 15.56
CA HIS A 191 1.59 0.48 16.51
C HIS A 191 0.62 1.61 16.89
N ASP A 192 -0.46 1.74 16.15
CA ASP A 192 -1.54 2.69 16.39
C ASP A 192 -2.88 1.95 16.35
N ASP A 193 -3.41 1.71 17.55
CA ASP A 193 -4.68 1.00 17.79
C ASP A 193 -5.88 1.96 17.93
N ARG A 194 -5.68 3.25 17.68
CA ARG A 194 -6.76 4.25 17.73
C ARG A 194 -7.87 3.86 16.76
N ARG A 195 -9.11 4.04 17.22
CA ARG A 195 -10.30 3.86 16.40
C ARG A 195 -10.34 4.94 15.30
N PRO A 196 -11.08 4.70 14.20
CA PRO A 196 -11.16 5.65 13.11
C PRO A 196 -11.61 7.05 13.56
N GLU A 197 -12.54 7.14 14.52
CA GLU A 197 -13.06 8.40 15.05
C GLU A 197 -11.98 9.21 15.80
N GLU A 198 -11.09 8.52 16.52
CA GLU A 198 -9.98 9.14 17.24
C GLU A 198 -8.92 9.67 16.27
N VAL A 199 -8.61 8.90 15.21
CA VAL A 199 -7.72 9.34 14.15
C VAL A 199 -8.31 10.57 13.44
N ALA A 200 -9.60 10.55 13.11
CA ALA A 200 -10.28 11.67 12.48
C ALA A 200 -10.28 12.93 13.36
N SER A 201 -10.48 12.77 14.66
CA SER A 201 -10.41 13.87 15.63
C SER A 201 -9.00 14.47 15.70
N ALA A 202 -7.96 13.63 15.69
CA ALA A 202 -6.57 14.08 15.66
C ALA A 202 -6.24 14.86 14.37
N LEU A 203 -6.77 14.44 13.23
CA LEU A 203 -6.64 15.16 11.96
C LEU A 203 -7.35 16.52 11.99
N ALA A 204 -8.59 16.56 12.49
CA ALA A 204 -9.36 17.79 12.62
C ALA A 204 -8.68 18.81 13.54
N ALA A 205 -8.09 18.36 14.65
CA ALA A 205 -7.31 19.19 15.56
C ALA A 205 -6.05 19.81 14.92
N ARG A 206 -5.58 19.25 13.79
CA ARG A 206 -4.46 19.76 12.98
C ARG A 206 -4.92 20.62 11.80
N GLY A 207 -6.22 20.93 11.70
CA GLY A 207 -6.79 21.72 10.61
C GLY A 207 -7.01 20.94 9.31
N LEU A 208 -6.98 19.61 9.36
CA LEU A 208 -7.27 18.75 8.21
C LEU A 208 -8.73 18.29 8.23
N GLN A 209 -9.30 18.05 7.04
CA GLN A 209 -10.64 17.48 6.91
C GLN A 209 -10.55 15.97 6.65
N PRO A 210 -11.03 15.11 7.57
CA PRO A 210 -11.17 13.69 7.31
C PRO A 210 -12.21 13.45 6.21
N VAL A 211 -11.81 12.71 5.17
CA VAL A 211 -12.70 12.29 4.08
C VAL A 211 -12.81 10.77 4.11
N TRP A 212 -14.02 10.29 4.41
CA TRP A 212 -14.33 8.86 4.48
C TRP A 212 -14.74 8.26 3.14
N LYS A 213 -15.12 9.14 2.18
CA LYS A 213 -15.78 8.77 0.95
C LYS A 213 -15.26 9.60 -0.21
N ASP A 214 -14.79 8.89 -1.24
CA ASP A 214 -14.22 9.50 -2.45
C ASP A 214 -14.86 8.97 -3.74
N TRP A 215 -15.93 8.19 -3.64
CA TRP A 215 -16.44 7.35 -4.74
C TRP A 215 -17.82 7.74 -5.28
N ASP A 216 -18.43 8.81 -4.77
CA ASP A 216 -19.66 9.32 -5.37
C ASP A 216 -19.38 10.02 -6.70
N SER A 217 -20.28 9.85 -7.67
CA SER A 217 -20.13 10.43 -9.01
C SER A 217 -20.09 11.96 -8.99
N TRP A 218 -20.78 12.59 -8.03
CA TRP A 218 -20.75 14.05 -7.85
C TRP A 218 -19.44 14.57 -7.26
N LEU A 219 -18.52 13.70 -6.83
CA LEU A 219 -17.14 14.05 -6.47
C LEU A 219 -16.18 13.97 -7.67
N GLY A 220 -16.72 13.99 -8.90
CA GLY A 220 -15.93 14.05 -10.14
C GLY A 220 -15.50 12.70 -10.70
N ARG A 221 -16.04 11.57 -10.21
CA ARG A 221 -15.76 10.24 -10.77
C ARG A 221 -16.83 9.81 -11.76
N ALA A 222 -16.40 9.25 -12.90
CA ALA A 222 -17.32 8.61 -13.83
C ALA A 222 -18.06 7.46 -13.12
N SER A 223 -19.39 7.49 -13.18
CA SER A 223 -20.20 6.34 -12.78
C SER A 223 -19.83 5.17 -13.67
N GLN A 224 -19.37 4.06 -13.09
CA GLN A 224 -19.29 2.80 -13.83
C GLN A 224 -20.73 2.43 -14.22
N THR A 225 -21.09 2.65 -15.47
CA THR A 225 -22.36 2.20 -16.04
C THR A 225 -22.39 0.68 -15.97
N SER A 226 -23.45 0.17 -15.35
CA SER A 226 -23.78 -1.26 -15.23
C SER A 226 -23.89 -1.93 -16.59
#